data_AF-X0TDX3-F1
#
_entry.id   AF-X0TDX3-F1
#
_cell.length_a   1.000
_cell.length_b   1.000
_cell.length_c   1.000
_cell.angle_alpha   90.00
_cell.angle_beta   90.00
_cell.angle_gamma   90.00
#
_symmetry.space_group_name_H-M   'P 1'
#
loop_
_entity.id
_entity.type
_entity.pdbx_description
1 polymer ?
#
loop_
_entity_poly.entity_id
_entity_poly.type
_entity_poly.pdbx_seq_one_letter_code
_entity_poly.pdbx_strand_id
1 'polypeptide(L)'
;MGFMKKSLAHLPVLKQDELELIAMQIRSLCEDVHMVILFGSYARGDWKDGPHEQGRGRLIIHKKSDYDILVLVANEYTARDLSLWDKIKDRVVQCNVSTQIRMIARDVDFVNFSLSQGQYFFTEICEQGIILYDSGRFKLQRRRKLKSGEEKQIAQGTLDDIFEKAKDFYGQYEHAFGKEKYLIAAFELNQAVEHSYKTVLLMFGGECPQEHHLDVLGDLAVDYCPELAGILPRASDEEKELFEL
;
A
#
# COMPACT_ATOMS: atom_id res chain seq x y z
N MET A 1 -1.08 -22.10 15.12
CA MET A 1 0.22 -22.12 14.43
C MET A 1 -0.06 -21.74 12.99
N GLY A 2 -0.04 -20.44 12.66
CA GLY A 2 -0.37 -19.99 11.30
C GLY A 2 0.89 -19.96 10.46
N PHE A 3 1.09 -20.96 9.61
CA PHE A 3 1.99 -20.80 8.47
C PHE A 3 1.28 -19.90 7.45
N MET A 4 2.00 -18.96 6.84
CA MET A 4 1.44 -18.17 5.73
C MET A 4 0.82 -19.08 4.67
N LYS A 5 -0.21 -18.58 4.01
CA LYS A 5 -0.88 -19.30 2.93
C LYS A 5 0.11 -19.57 1.79
N LYS A 6 -0.10 -20.67 1.07
CA LYS A 6 0.70 -21.06 -0.11
C LYS A 6 -0.16 -21.35 -1.34
N SER A 7 -1.48 -21.28 -1.22
CA SER A 7 -2.41 -21.62 -2.29
C SER A 7 -2.97 -20.36 -2.91
N LEU A 8 -2.97 -20.32 -4.25
CA LEU A 8 -3.63 -19.30 -5.08
C LEU A 8 -4.97 -19.78 -5.66
N ALA A 9 -5.51 -20.90 -5.16
CA ALA A 9 -6.65 -21.58 -5.78
C ALA A 9 -7.95 -20.75 -5.79
N HIS A 10 -8.03 -19.67 -5.01
CA HIS A 10 -9.15 -18.73 -5.04
C HIS A 10 -9.08 -17.75 -6.24
N LEU A 11 -7.95 -17.68 -6.94
CA LEU A 11 -7.76 -16.81 -8.10
C LEU A 11 -8.05 -17.57 -9.42
N PRO A 12 -8.46 -16.87 -10.49
CA PRO A 12 -8.51 -17.45 -11.83
C PRO A 12 -7.15 -17.99 -12.29
N VAL A 13 -7.13 -19.07 -13.06
CA VAL A 13 -5.89 -19.74 -13.53
C VAL A 13 -4.91 -18.76 -14.17
N LEU A 14 -5.39 -17.87 -15.05
CA LEU A 14 -4.55 -16.84 -15.68
C LEU A 14 -3.81 -15.98 -14.65
N LYS A 15 -4.47 -15.60 -13.55
CA LYS A 15 -3.87 -14.78 -12.48
C LYS A 15 -2.85 -15.60 -11.67
N GLN A 16 -3.09 -16.90 -11.49
CA GLN A 16 -2.12 -17.80 -10.86
C GLN A 16 -0.85 -17.92 -11.71
N ASP A 17 -1.00 -18.17 -13.01
CA ASP A 17 0.10 -18.29 -13.97
C ASP A 17 0.94 -17.00 -14.03
N GLU A 18 0.28 -15.84 -14.03
CA GLU A 18 0.93 -14.53 -13.95
C GLU A 18 1.76 -14.37 -12.67
N LEU A 19 1.22 -14.71 -11.50
CA LEU A 19 1.92 -14.60 -10.22
C LEU A 19 3.12 -15.55 -10.13
N GLU A 20 3.01 -16.76 -10.67
CA GLU A 20 4.12 -17.70 -10.79
C GLU A 20 5.22 -17.16 -11.71
N LEU A 21 4.83 -16.58 -12.86
CA LEU A 21 5.76 -15.94 -13.80
C LEU A 21 6.49 -14.75 -13.15
N ILE A 22 5.78 -13.90 -12.41
CA ILE A 22 6.35 -12.78 -11.66
C ILE A 22 7.41 -13.28 -10.68
N ALA A 23 7.06 -14.26 -9.84
CA ALA A 23 7.98 -14.83 -8.87
C ALA A 23 9.22 -15.46 -9.55
N MET A 24 9.04 -16.09 -10.71
CA MET A 24 10.14 -16.63 -11.50
C MET A 24 11.08 -15.52 -12.04
N GLN A 25 10.55 -14.43 -12.61
CA GLN A 25 11.38 -13.35 -13.15
C GLN A 25 12.15 -12.60 -12.04
N ILE A 26 11.53 -12.40 -10.88
CA ILE A 26 12.21 -11.80 -9.71
C ILE A 26 13.46 -12.63 -9.35
N ARG A 27 13.30 -13.95 -9.28
CA ARG A 27 14.39 -14.87 -8.91
C ARG A 27 15.45 -15.05 -9.99
N SER A 28 15.10 -14.90 -11.26
CA SER A 28 16.07 -15.05 -12.35
C SER A 28 17.01 -13.85 -12.46
N LEU A 29 16.57 -12.69 -11.96
CA LEU A 29 17.33 -11.44 -12.00
C LEU A 29 17.96 -11.05 -10.66
N CYS A 30 17.48 -11.64 -9.55
CA CYS A 30 18.01 -11.41 -8.22
C CYS A 30 18.23 -12.75 -7.49
N GLU A 31 19.49 -13.13 -7.31
CA GLU A 31 19.87 -14.36 -6.60
C GLU A 31 19.70 -14.25 -5.08
N ASP A 32 19.62 -13.03 -4.56
CA ASP A 32 19.56 -12.68 -3.14
C ASP A 32 18.15 -12.78 -2.54
N VAL A 33 17.19 -13.30 -3.31
CA VAL A 33 15.77 -13.42 -2.90
C VAL A 33 15.56 -14.58 -1.95
N HIS A 34 15.00 -14.29 -0.78
CA HIS A 34 14.60 -15.27 0.22
C HIS A 34 13.14 -15.67 0.16
N MET A 35 12.25 -14.70 0.01
CA MET A 35 10.82 -14.95 -0.12
C MET A 35 10.21 -13.96 -1.11
N VAL A 36 9.18 -14.40 -1.82
CA VAL A 36 8.27 -13.55 -2.59
C VAL A 36 6.87 -13.80 -2.06
N ILE A 37 6.19 -12.75 -1.61
CA ILE A 37 4.91 -12.82 -0.94
C ILE A 37 3.93 -11.91 -1.68
N LEU A 38 2.81 -12.46 -2.11
CA LEU A 38 1.64 -11.70 -2.55
C LEU A 38 0.90 -11.20 -1.30
N PHE A 39 0.59 -9.91 -1.27
CA PHE A 39 -0.28 -9.32 -0.25
C PHE A 39 -1.38 -8.47 -0.92
N GLY A 40 -2.09 -7.68 -0.12
CA GLY A 40 -3.15 -6.83 -0.62
C GLY A 40 -4.37 -7.60 -1.12
N SER A 41 -5.14 -6.97 -2.00
CA SER A 41 -6.50 -7.43 -2.32
C SER A 41 -6.53 -8.77 -3.08
N TYR A 42 -5.52 -9.06 -3.90
CA TYR A 42 -5.40 -10.36 -4.55
C TYR A 42 -5.11 -11.50 -3.56
N ALA A 43 -4.35 -11.25 -2.49
CA ALA A 43 -4.15 -12.23 -1.43
C ALA A 43 -5.39 -12.46 -0.56
N ARG A 44 -6.17 -11.39 -0.32
CA ARG A 44 -7.42 -11.44 0.46
C ARG A 44 -8.60 -12.01 -0.31
N GLY A 45 -8.62 -11.83 -1.64
CA GLY A 45 -9.72 -12.24 -2.53
C GLY A 45 -10.78 -11.17 -2.77
N ASP A 46 -10.54 -9.92 -2.37
CA ASP A 46 -11.42 -8.75 -2.53
C ASP A 46 -10.94 -7.78 -3.64
N TRP A 47 -10.10 -8.28 -4.57
CA TRP A 47 -9.55 -7.52 -5.69
C TRP A 47 -10.62 -7.11 -6.72
N LYS A 48 -10.37 -5.99 -7.43
CA LYS A 48 -11.27 -5.42 -8.44
C LYS A 48 -10.60 -5.42 -9.82
N ASP A 49 -11.24 -5.96 -10.85
CA ASP A 49 -10.67 -5.97 -12.22
C ASP A 49 -10.84 -4.64 -12.99
N GLY A 50 -11.37 -3.60 -12.33
CA GLY A 50 -11.61 -2.26 -12.90
C GLY A 50 -13.09 -1.88 -12.97
N PRO A 51 -13.44 -0.90 -13.83
CA PRO A 51 -14.81 -0.44 -13.98
C PRO A 51 -15.73 -1.57 -14.43
N HIS A 52 -16.90 -1.68 -13.80
CA HIS A 52 -17.93 -2.62 -14.20
C HIS A 52 -19.29 -1.93 -14.23
N GLU A 53 -20.08 -2.24 -15.24
CA GLU A 53 -21.46 -1.78 -15.31
C GLU A 53 -22.32 -2.62 -14.36
N GLN A 54 -22.96 -1.98 -13.39
CA GLN A 54 -24.11 -2.57 -12.72
C GLN A 54 -25.39 -2.10 -13.42
N GLY A 55 -26.39 -2.99 -13.47
CA GLY A 55 -27.64 -2.78 -14.19
C GLY A 55 -28.24 -1.38 -13.96
N ARG A 56 -28.82 -0.82 -15.04
CA ARG A 56 -29.26 0.58 -15.22
C ARG A 56 -28.17 1.58 -15.64
N GLY A 57 -27.16 1.13 -16.37
CA GLY A 57 -26.24 2.03 -17.10
C GLY A 57 -25.38 2.94 -16.21
N ARG A 58 -25.23 2.59 -14.93
CA ARG A 58 -24.37 3.34 -14.00
C ARG A 58 -23.04 2.60 -13.91
N LEU A 59 -22.01 3.18 -14.54
CA LEU A 59 -20.64 2.67 -14.46
C LEU A 59 -20.11 2.94 -13.05
N ILE A 60 -19.76 1.88 -12.33
CA ILE A 60 -18.97 2.04 -11.10
C ILE A 60 -17.52 2.04 -11.54
N ILE A 61 -16.87 3.20 -11.47
CA ILE A 61 -15.46 3.37 -11.80
C ILE A 61 -14.68 3.08 -10.52
N HIS A 62 -14.20 1.84 -10.38
CA HIS A 62 -13.15 1.53 -9.42
C HIS A 62 -11.84 1.37 -10.17
N LYS A 63 -10.74 1.87 -9.59
CA LYS A 63 -9.40 1.54 -10.06
C LYS A 63 -9.23 0.01 -10.02
N LYS A 64 -8.66 -0.54 -11.09
CA LYS A 64 -8.26 -1.94 -11.11
C LYS A 64 -7.20 -2.16 -10.02
N SER A 65 -7.34 -3.22 -9.24
CA SER A 65 -6.37 -3.57 -8.20
C SER A 65 -5.04 -3.99 -8.84
N ASP A 66 -3.95 -3.65 -8.17
CA ASP A 66 -2.60 -4.03 -8.54
C ASP A 66 -2.21 -5.37 -7.85
N TYR A 67 -1.20 -6.06 -8.38
CA TYR A 67 -0.51 -7.12 -7.63
C TYR A 67 0.48 -6.48 -6.67
N ASP A 68 0.15 -6.49 -5.38
CA ASP A 68 1.05 -6.06 -4.32
C ASP A 68 2.02 -7.19 -3.92
N ILE A 69 3.31 -7.02 -4.23
CA ILE A 69 4.35 -8.03 -4.05
C ILE A 69 5.42 -7.53 -3.08
N LEU A 70 5.63 -8.26 -1.98
CA LEU A 70 6.75 -8.07 -1.07
C LEU A 70 7.85 -9.06 -1.43
N VAL A 71 9.05 -8.54 -1.72
CA VAL A 71 10.25 -9.34 -1.96
C VAL A 71 11.19 -9.17 -0.75
N LEU A 72 11.46 -10.28 -0.08
CA LEU A 72 12.43 -10.33 1.01
C LEU A 72 13.78 -10.76 0.47
N VAL A 73 14.79 -9.94 0.70
CA VAL A 73 16.18 -10.20 0.28
C VAL A 73 17.09 -10.36 1.49
N ALA A 74 18.26 -10.97 1.28
CA ALA A 74 19.24 -11.16 2.36
C ALA A 74 19.93 -9.86 2.76
N ASN A 75 20.10 -8.96 1.80
CA ASN A 75 20.94 -7.79 1.96
C ASN A 75 20.17 -6.49 1.72
N GLU A 76 20.28 -5.59 2.68
CA GLU A 76 19.73 -4.24 2.61
C GLU A 76 20.22 -3.42 1.40
N TYR A 77 21.45 -3.62 0.93
CA TYR A 77 21.95 -3.01 -0.30
C TYR A 77 21.15 -3.47 -1.52
N THR A 78 20.84 -4.77 -1.62
CA THR A 78 19.96 -5.30 -2.66
C THR A 78 18.57 -4.70 -2.55
N ALA A 79 18.02 -4.57 -1.34
CA ALA A 79 16.71 -3.97 -1.12
C ALA A 79 16.63 -2.51 -1.59
N ARG A 80 17.75 -1.77 -1.56
CA ARG A 80 17.84 -0.36 -1.95
C ARG A 80 18.33 -0.13 -3.38
N ASP A 81 18.70 -1.18 -4.12
CA ASP A 81 19.18 -1.04 -5.50
C ASP A 81 18.02 -0.75 -6.46
N LEU A 82 17.71 0.53 -6.63
CA LEU A 82 16.64 0.98 -7.53
C LEU A 82 16.85 0.52 -8.97
N SER A 83 18.10 0.48 -9.45
CA SER A 83 18.39 0.06 -10.83
C SER A 83 18.07 -1.42 -11.04
N LEU A 84 18.37 -2.26 -10.06
CA LEU A 84 17.97 -3.67 -10.08
C LEU A 84 16.45 -3.82 -10.09
N TRP A 85 15.73 -3.14 -9.20
CA TRP A 85 14.28 -3.30 -9.09
C TRP A 85 13.54 -2.73 -10.30
N ASP A 86 14.03 -1.64 -10.90
CA ASP A 86 13.46 -1.11 -12.14
C ASP A 86 13.68 -2.08 -13.30
N LYS A 87 14.88 -2.67 -13.42
CA LYS A 87 15.13 -3.72 -14.41
C LYS A 87 14.23 -4.95 -14.23
N ILE A 88 13.96 -5.35 -12.99
CA ILE A 88 13.03 -6.45 -12.68
C ILE A 88 11.61 -6.07 -13.10
N LYS A 89 11.13 -4.88 -12.74
CA LYS A 89 9.81 -4.38 -13.15
C LYS A 89 9.68 -4.38 -14.67
N ASP A 90 10.65 -3.81 -15.38
CA ASP A 90 10.66 -3.78 -16.84
C ASP A 90 10.59 -5.18 -17.45
N ARG A 91 11.35 -6.14 -16.89
CA ARG A 91 11.33 -7.52 -17.35
C ARG A 91 9.96 -8.15 -17.20
N VAL A 92 9.29 -7.88 -16.09
CA VAL A 92 7.96 -8.42 -15.81
C VAL A 92 6.89 -7.75 -16.70
N VAL A 93 7.01 -6.45 -16.97
CA VAL A 93 6.14 -5.75 -17.94
C VAL A 93 6.26 -6.37 -19.34
N GLN A 94 7.45 -6.76 -19.76
CA GLN A 94 7.69 -7.45 -21.04
C GLN A 94 7.03 -8.84 -21.11
N CYS A 95 6.58 -9.41 -20.00
CA CYS A 95 5.89 -10.70 -19.95
C CYS A 95 4.38 -10.62 -20.25
N ASN A 96 3.84 -9.44 -20.61
CA ASN A 96 2.43 -9.24 -20.92
C ASN A 96 1.46 -9.65 -19.78
N VAL A 97 1.86 -9.38 -18.53
CA VAL A 97 0.98 -9.57 -17.37
C VAL A 97 -0.21 -8.61 -17.45
N SER A 98 -1.42 -9.10 -17.24
CA SER A 98 -2.66 -8.32 -17.41
C SER A 98 -2.97 -7.35 -16.26
N THR A 99 -2.30 -7.51 -15.11
CA THR A 99 -2.46 -6.70 -13.91
C THR A 99 -1.16 -5.97 -13.60
N GLN A 100 -1.24 -4.68 -13.27
CA GLN A 100 -0.08 -3.88 -12.85
C GLN A 100 0.52 -4.43 -11.56
N ILE A 101 1.82 -4.20 -11.35
CA ILE A 101 2.53 -4.76 -10.20
C ILE A 101 3.11 -3.63 -9.38
N ARG A 102 2.83 -3.66 -8.09
CA ARG A 102 3.48 -2.84 -7.09
C ARG A 102 4.43 -3.71 -6.28
N MET A 103 5.72 -3.46 -6.42
CA MET A 103 6.76 -4.27 -5.80
C MET A 103 7.50 -3.50 -4.71
N ILE A 104 7.60 -4.10 -3.54
CA ILE A 104 8.32 -3.60 -2.38
C ILE A 104 9.44 -4.56 -2.06
N ALA A 105 10.68 -4.10 -2.06
CA ALA A 105 11.82 -4.87 -1.61
C ALA A 105 12.24 -4.46 -0.20
N ARG A 106 12.43 -5.44 0.69
CA ARG A 106 12.93 -5.20 2.05
C ARG A 106 13.92 -6.27 2.45
N ASP A 107 14.87 -5.85 3.27
CA ASP A 107 15.78 -6.74 3.98
C ASP A 107 15.01 -7.63 4.98
N VAL A 108 15.39 -8.90 5.06
CA VAL A 108 14.71 -9.88 5.91
C VAL A 108 14.86 -9.59 7.41
N ASP A 109 15.99 -9.03 7.83
CA ASP A 109 16.23 -8.66 9.23
C ASP A 109 15.42 -7.42 9.61
N PHE A 110 15.28 -6.45 8.71
CA PHE A 110 14.36 -5.32 8.88
C PHE A 110 12.92 -5.81 9.08
N VAL A 111 12.43 -6.71 8.23
CA VAL A 111 11.06 -7.23 8.35
C VAL A 111 10.88 -8.02 9.64
N ASN A 112 11.86 -8.83 10.03
CA ASN A 112 11.83 -9.55 11.30
C ASN A 112 11.83 -8.60 12.50
N PHE A 113 12.62 -7.53 12.46
CA PHE A 113 12.62 -6.49 13.47
C PHE A 113 11.25 -5.81 13.54
N SER A 114 10.68 -5.38 12.41
CA SER A 114 9.34 -4.79 12.34
C SER A 114 8.26 -5.73 12.88
N LEU A 115 8.32 -7.02 12.59
CA LEU A 115 7.42 -8.03 13.15
C LEU A 115 7.60 -8.18 14.66
N SER A 116 8.83 -8.09 15.17
CA SER A 116 9.11 -8.10 16.61
C SER A 116 8.53 -6.88 17.33
N GLN A 117 8.49 -5.74 16.63
CA GLN A 117 7.88 -4.49 17.09
C GLN A 117 6.36 -4.45 16.85
N GLY A 118 5.77 -5.46 16.20
CA GLY A 118 4.34 -5.49 15.92
C GLY A 118 3.87 -4.45 14.90
N GLN A 119 4.74 -4.03 13.97
CA GLN A 119 4.37 -3.09 12.93
C GLN A 119 3.22 -3.66 12.08
N TYR A 120 2.14 -2.88 11.97
CA TYR A 120 0.87 -3.34 11.42
C TYR A 120 1.02 -3.88 9.99
N PHE A 121 1.68 -3.14 9.11
CA PHE A 121 1.89 -3.51 7.71
C PHE A 121 2.46 -4.93 7.51
N PHE A 122 3.62 -5.24 8.09
CA PHE A 122 4.24 -6.56 7.93
C PHE A 122 3.48 -7.66 8.68
N THR A 123 2.82 -7.29 9.77
CA THR A 123 1.95 -8.21 10.52
C THR A 123 0.79 -8.66 9.66
N GLU A 124 0.10 -7.74 8.98
CA GLU A 124 -1.01 -8.05 8.08
C GLU A 124 -0.55 -8.93 6.90
N ILE A 125 0.61 -8.62 6.31
CA ILE A 125 1.21 -9.44 5.24
C ILE A 125 1.43 -10.88 5.71
N CYS A 126 1.95 -11.08 6.92
CA CYS A 126 2.17 -12.42 7.46
C CYS A 126 0.86 -13.18 7.76
N GLU A 127 -0.24 -12.48 8.00
CA GLU A 127 -1.53 -13.09 8.32
C GLU A 127 -2.35 -13.42 7.09
N GLN A 128 -2.33 -12.53 6.11
CA GLN A 128 -3.24 -12.57 4.98
C GLN A 128 -2.55 -12.93 3.67
N GLY A 129 -1.23 -12.68 3.60
CA GLY A 129 -0.43 -12.89 2.41
C GLY A 129 -0.25 -14.36 2.01
N ILE A 130 0.17 -14.53 0.76
CA ILE A 130 0.38 -15.82 0.11
C ILE A 130 1.83 -15.89 -0.35
N ILE A 131 2.56 -16.90 0.12
CA ILE A 131 3.92 -17.18 -0.34
C ILE A 131 3.86 -17.64 -1.79
N LEU A 132 4.50 -16.90 -2.70
CA LEU A 132 4.74 -17.29 -4.08
C LEU A 132 6.09 -18.02 -4.23
N TYR A 133 7.07 -17.67 -3.40
CA TYR A 133 8.35 -18.35 -3.32
C TYR A 133 8.93 -18.27 -1.91
N ASP A 134 9.59 -19.34 -1.48
CA ASP A 134 10.33 -19.43 -0.22
C ASP A 134 11.58 -20.29 -0.44
N SER A 135 12.75 -19.68 -0.23
CA SER A 135 14.05 -20.36 -0.31
C SER A 135 14.29 -21.36 0.83
N GLY A 136 13.51 -21.28 1.92
CA GLY A 136 13.68 -22.07 3.14
C GLY A 136 14.88 -21.68 4.00
N ARG A 137 15.72 -20.74 3.55
CA ARG A 137 16.94 -20.30 4.23
C ARG A 137 16.66 -19.41 5.44
N PHE A 138 15.55 -18.68 5.41
CA PHE A 138 15.14 -17.75 6.45
C PHE A 138 13.75 -18.09 6.96
N LYS A 139 13.47 -17.72 8.20
CA LYS A 139 12.14 -17.85 8.80
C LYS A 139 11.70 -16.48 9.26
N LEU A 140 10.53 -16.05 8.80
CA LEU A 140 9.89 -14.89 9.39
C LEU A 140 9.60 -15.15 10.86
N GLN A 141 9.87 -14.15 11.69
CA GLN A 141 9.51 -14.20 13.10
C GLN A 141 8.01 -14.40 13.22
N ARG A 142 7.62 -15.24 14.18
CA ARG A 142 6.21 -15.34 14.55
C ARG A 142 5.78 -14.01 15.12
N ARG A 143 4.64 -13.50 14.65
CA ARG A 143 3.92 -12.42 15.31
C ARG A 143 3.92 -12.69 16.81
N ARG A 144 4.53 -11.79 17.59
CA ARG A 144 4.34 -11.81 19.04
C ARG A 144 2.89 -11.40 19.29
N LYS A 145 2.17 -12.14 20.13
CA LYS A 145 0.87 -11.68 20.61
C LYS A 145 1.11 -10.38 21.37
N LEU A 146 0.75 -9.26 20.77
CA LEU A 146 0.83 -7.96 21.41
C LEU A 146 -0.09 -7.99 22.64
N LYS A 147 0.38 -7.44 23.75
CA LYS A 147 -0.46 -7.29 24.94
C LYS A 147 -1.57 -6.29 24.63
N SER A 148 -2.70 -6.43 25.32
CA SER A 148 -3.78 -5.44 25.22
C SER A 148 -3.22 -4.03 25.46
N GLY A 149 -3.38 -3.14 24.48
CA GLY A 149 -2.85 -1.76 24.52
C GLY A 149 -1.53 -1.51 23.77
N GLU A 150 -0.69 -2.52 23.55
CA GLU A 150 0.57 -2.36 22.77
C GLU A 150 0.28 -2.08 21.29
N GLU A 151 -0.74 -2.72 20.71
CA GLU A 151 -1.22 -2.43 19.34
C GLU A 151 -1.57 -0.95 19.17
N LYS A 152 -2.29 -0.39 20.17
CA LYS A 152 -2.62 1.02 20.19
C LYS A 152 -1.38 1.89 20.32
N GLN A 153 -0.41 1.51 21.15
CA GLN A 153 0.83 2.29 21.31
C GLN A 153 1.71 2.30 20.05
N ILE A 154 1.83 1.17 19.35
CA ILE A 154 2.60 1.07 18.10
C ILE A 154 1.91 1.88 16.99
N ALA A 155 0.60 1.71 16.85
CA ALA A 155 -0.20 2.51 15.93
C ALA A 155 -0.13 3.99 16.27
N GLN A 156 -0.18 4.35 17.56
CA GLN A 156 -0.07 5.72 18.04
C GLN A 156 1.31 6.32 17.78
N GLY A 157 2.42 5.62 18.05
CA GLY A 157 3.76 6.15 17.77
C GLY A 157 4.00 6.35 16.27
N THR A 158 3.55 5.40 15.45
CA THR A 158 3.60 5.55 13.97
C THR A 158 2.71 6.72 13.52
N LEU A 159 1.52 6.87 14.12
CA LEU A 159 0.62 7.98 13.84
C LEU A 159 1.26 9.30 14.27
N ASP A 160 1.78 9.41 15.49
CA ASP A 160 2.37 10.64 16.03
C ASP A 160 3.49 11.14 15.11
N ASP A 161 4.44 10.27 14.76
CA ASP A 161 5.60 10.65 13.92
C ASP A 161 5.20 11.15 12.51
N ILE A 162 4.14 10.59 11.92
CA ILE A 162 3.78 10.85 10.51
C ILE A 162 2.64 11.88 10.41
N PHE A 163 1.66 11.82 11.30
CA PHE A 163 0.50 12.69 11.38
C PHE A 163 0.84 14.07 11.96
N GLU A 164 1.94 14.22 12.71
CA GLU A 164 2.42 15.55 13.14
C GLU A 164 2.52 16.52 11.98
N LYS A 165 3.01 16.08 10.81
CA LYS A 165 3.08 16.96 9.63
C LYS A 165 1.72 17.45 9.16
N ALA A 166 0.72 16.56 9.15
CA ALA A 166 -0.65 16.94 8.79
C ALA A 166 -1.22 17.98 9.77
N LYS A 167 -0.94 17.82 11.07
CA LYS A 167 -1.34 18.77 12.11
C LYS A 167 -0.63 20.12 11.98
N ASP A 168 0.66 20.12 11.65
CA ASP A 168 1.44 21.35 11.41
C ASP A 168 0.86 22.16 10.24
N PHE A 169 0.51 21.50 9.13
CA PHE A 169 -0.15 22.15 8.00
C PHE A 169 -1.55 22.65 8.37
N TYR A 170 -2.32 21.87 9.14
CA TYR A 170 -3.63 22.30 9.61
C TYR A 170 -3.55 23.54 10.51
N GLY A 171 -2.57 23.61 11.41
CA GLY A 171 -2.34 24.80 12.24
C GLY A 171 -1.96 26.04 11.42
N GLN A 172 -1.20 25.85 10.33
CA GLN A 172 -0.89 26.93 9.38
C GLN A 172 -2.14 27.40 8.62
N TYR A 173 -3.01 26.47 8.22
CA TYR A 173 -4.33 26.79 7.67
C TYR A 173 -5.14 27.66 8.64
N GLU A 174 -5.31 27.25 9.90
CA GLU A 174 -6.09 27.99 10.89
C GLU A 174 -5.54 29.41 11.08
N HIS A 175 -4.20 29.54 11.12
CA HIS A 175 -3.54 30.82 11.25
C HIS A 175 -3.76 31.74 10.04
N ALA A 176 -3.64 31.21 8.82
CA ALA A 176 -3.85 31.97 7.59
C ALA A 176 -5.32 32.37 7.43
N PHE A 177 -6.23 31.45 7.73
CA PHE A 177 -7.67 31.67 7.68
C PHE A 177 -8.11 32.76 8.66
N GLY A 178 -7.63 32.71 9.91
CA GLY A 178 -7.91 33.74 10.92
C GLY A 178 -7.34 35.13 10.59
N LYS A 179 -6.41 35.21 9.64
CA LYS A 179 -5.88 36.47 9.08
C LYS A 179 -6.52 36.86 7.75
N GLU A 180 -7.61 36.19 7.36
CA GLU A 180 -8.33 36.40 6.10
C GLU A 180 -7.45 36.18 4.85
N LYS A 181 -6.36 35.41 4.98
CA LYS A 181 -5.44 35.07 3.88
C LYS A 181 -5.92 33.79 3.19
N TYR A 182 -7.09 33.86 2.57
CA TYR A 182 -7.82 32.67 2.10
C TYR A 182 -7.05 31.81 1.08
N LEU A 183 -6.30 32.41 0.17
CA LEU A 183 -5.50 31.64 -0.80
C LEU A 183 -4.41 30.79 -0.13
N ILE A 184 -3.73 31.35 0.88
CA ILE A 184 -2.73 30.61 1.65
C ILE A 184 -3.43 29.56 2.51
N ALA A 185 -4.54 29.91 3.14
CA ALA A 185 -5.32 28.98 3.95
C ALA A 185 -5.75 27.74 3.13
N ALA A 186 -6.26 27.94 1.91
CA ALA A 186 -6.65 26.84 1.03
C ALA A 186 -5.45 25.92 0.69
N PHE A 187 -4.30 26.50 0.35
CA PHE A 187 -3.08 25.73 0.08
C PHE A 187 -2.63 24.88 1.29
N GLU A 188 -2.56 25.48 2.47
CA GLU A 188 -2.17 24.77 3.70
C GLU A 188 -3.18 23.67 4.08
N LEU A 189 -4.47 23.90 3.84
CA LEU A 189 -5.51 22.89 4.06
C LEU A 189 -5.34 21.71 3.10
N ASN A 190 -5.02 21.96 1.83
CA ASN A 190 -4.71 20.90 0.87
C ASN A 190 -3.52 20.06 1.34
N GLN A 191 -2.44 20.70 1.81
CA GLN A 191 -1.27 19.99 2.36
C GLN A 191 -1.63 19.15 3.60
N ALA A 192 -2.49 19.67 4.48
CA ALA A 192 -2.95 18.93 5.65
C ALA A 192 -3.73 17.66 5.26
N VAL A 193 -4.60 17.74 4.25
CA VAL A 193 -5.36 16.60 3.73
C VAL A 193 -4.46 15.60 3.02
N GLU A 194 -3.52 16.07 2.20
CA GLU A 194 -2.52 15.23 1.52
C GLU A 194 -1.73 14.38 2.53
N HIS A 195 -1.18 15.03 3.55
CA HIS A 195 -0.42 14.36 4.60
C HIS A 195 -1.26 13.42 5.46
N SER A 196 -2.56 13.72 5.63
CA SER A 196 -3.50 12.84 6.32
C SER A 196 -3.71 11.54 5.53
N TYR A 197 -3.96 11.62 4.21
CA TYR A 197 -4.05 10.42 3.38
C TYR A 197 -2.74 9.64 3.35
N LYS A 198 -1.60 10.32 3.21
CA LYS A 198 -0.27 9.68 3.27
C LYS A 198 -0.02 8.96 4.60
N THR A 199 -0.53 9.49 5.71
CA THR A 199 -0.46 8.83 7.02
C THR A 199 -1.22 7.51 7.00
N VAL A 200 -2.45 7.49 6.47
CA VAL A 200 -3.27 6.27 6.34
C VAL A 200 -2.56 5.26 5.43
N LEU A 201 -2.09 5.70 4.27
CA LEU A 201 -1.40 4.84 3.30
C LEU A 201 -0.09 4.27 3.85
N LEU A 202 0.67 5.04 4.62
CA LEU A 202 1.90 4.56 5.23
C LEU A 202 1.62 3.61 6.41
N MET A 203 0.62 3.90 7.23
CA MET A 203 0.26 3.07 8.39
C MET A 203 -0.26 1.70 7.96
N PHE A 204 -1.18 1.66 7.00
CA PHE A 204 -1.87 0.44 6.60
C PHE A 204 -1.25 -0.20 5.35
N GLY A 205 -0.78 0.60 4.40
CA GLY A 205 -0.20 0.16 3.14
C GLY A 205 1.34 0.13 3.10
N GLY A 206 2.00 0.51 4.20
CA GLY A 206 3.45 0.35 4.41
C GLY A 206 4.37 1.22 3.56
N GLU A 207 3.81 2.05 2.68
CA GLU A 207 4.56 3.04 1.90
C GLU A 207 3.76 4.32 1.76
N CYS A 208 4.50 5.42 1.70
CA CYS A 208 3.98 6.72 1.36
C CYS A 208 4.13 6.90 -0.16
N PRO A 209 3.05 7.04 -0.93
CA PRO A 209 3.17 7.34 -2.35
C PRO A 209 3.88 8.68 -2.57
N GLN A 210 4.65 8.78 -3.65
CA GLN A 210 5.16 10.04 -4.20
C GLN A 210 4.06 10.68 -5.09
N GLU A 211 2.85 10.74 -4.57
CA GLU A 211 1.67 11.31 -5.22
C GLU A 211 1.19 12.49 -4.37
N HIS A 212 0.68 13.54 -5.02
CA HIS A 212 0.22 14.77 -4.37
C HIS A 212 -1.25 15.05 -4.68
N HIS A 213 -1.83 14.40 -5.69
CA HIS A 213 -3.22 14.62 -6.05
C HIS A 213 -4.16 13.92 -5.05
N LEU A 214 -5.05 14.70 -4.44
CA LEU A 214 -5.93 14.22 -3.37
C LEU A 214 -6.96 13.17 -3.83
N ASP A 215 -7.35 13.19 -5.10
CA ASP A 215 -8.25 12.21 -5.67
C ASP A 215 -7.60 10.83 -5.71
N VAL A 216 -6.35 10.76 -6.18
CA VAL A 216 -5.57 9.52 -6.24
C VAL A 216 -5.26 9.04 -4.83
N LEU A 217 -4.81 9.93 -3.95
CA LEU A 217 -4.50 9.58 -2.55
C LEU A 217 -5.75 9.11 -1.79
N GLY A 218 -6.88 9.78 -2.00
CA GLY A 218 -8.16 9.40 -1.41
C GLY A 218 -8.64 8.03 -1.88
N ASP A 219 -8.61 7.78 -3.19
CA ASP A 219 -9.00 6.49 -3.77
C ASP A 219 -8.13 5.35 -3.25
N LEU A 220 -6.81 5.57 -3.13
CA LEU A 220 -5.89 4.59 -2.52
C LEU A 220 -6.19 4.38 -1.03
N ALA A 221 -6.54 5.44 -0.30
CA ALA A 221 -6.77 5.36 1.14
C ALA A 221 -8.08 4.63 1.47
N VAL A 222 -9.09 4.73 0.59
CA VAL A 222 -10.39 4.03 0.71
C VAL A 222 -10.23 2.50 0.71
N ASP A 223 -9.21 1.96 0.04
CA ASP A 223 -8.91 0.52 0.07
C ASP A 223 -8.47 0.03 1.46
N TYR A 224 -8.00 0.94 2.33
CA TYR A 224 -7.61 0.64 3.72
C TYR A 224 -8.63 1.14 4.75
N CYS A 225 -9.26 2.29 4.51
CA CYS A 225 -10.24 2.92 5.39
C CYS A 225 -11.46 3.36 4.56
N PRO A 226 -12.46 2.47 4.38
CA PRO A 226 -13.65 2.75 3.57
C PRO A 226 -14.44 3.97 4.03
N GLU A 227 -14.33 4.35 5.31
CA GLU A 227 -14.96 5.54 5.90
C GLU A 227 -14.46 6.86 5.30
N LEU A 228 -13.30 6.85 4.64
CA LEU A 228 -12.77 8.02 3.92
C LEU A 228 -13.49 8.28 2.60
N ALA A 229 -14.30 7.33 2.12
CA ALA A 229 -15.02 7.46 0.87
C ALA A 229 -16.01 8.64 0.94
N GLY A 230 -15.83 9.60 0.04
CA GLY A 230 -16.73 10.74 -0.09
C GLY A 230 -16.50 11.88 0.92
N ILE A 231 -15.40 11.89 1.68
CA ILE A 231 -15.03 13.02 2.55
C ILE A 231 -14.81 14.31 1.73
N LEU A 232 -14.26 14.18 0.52
CA LEU A 232 -14.16 15.26 -0.46
C LEU A 232 -15.19 14.99 -1.58
N PRO A 233 -16.42 15.51 -1.44
CA PRO A 233 -17.49 15.26 -2.41
C PRO A 233 -17.15 15.90 -3.76
N ARG A 234 -17.56 15.21 -4.83
CA ARG A 234 -17.31 15.59 -6.25
C ARG A 234 -18.52 15.21 -7.14
N ALA A 235 -19.71 15.17 -6.54
CA ALA A 235 -20.93 14.69 -7.17
C ALA A 235 -21.62 15.77 -8.02
N SER A 236 -21.61 17.03 -7.57
CA SER A 236 -22.11 18.17 -8.34
C SER A 236 -20.99 18.84 -9.15
N ASP A 237 -21.37 19.66 -10.15
CA ASP A 237 -20.37 20.42 -10.93
C ASP A 237 -19.70 21.51 -10.08
N GLU A 238 -20.43 22.09 -9.12
CA GLU A 238 -19.90 23.03 -8.13
C GLU A 238 -18.86 22.36 -7.21
N GLU A 239 -19.13 21.13 -6.74
CA GLU A 239 -18.19 20.37 -5.91
C GLU A 239 -16.90 20.01 -6.66
N LYS A 240 -17.00 19.69 -7.96
CA LYS A 240 -15.81 19.46 -8.80
C LYS A 240 -15.02 20.74 -9.01
N GLU A 241 -15.69 21.85 -9.27
CA GLU A 241 -15.02 23.15 -9.42
C GLU A 241 -14.27 23.53 -8.13
N LEU A 242 -14.88 23.33 -6.96
CA LEU A 242 -14.25 23.57 -5.66
C LEU A 242 -13.06 22.64 -5.36
N PHE A 243 -13.05 21.43 -5.92
CA PHE A 243 -11.97 20.47 -5.72
C PHE A 243 -10.71 20.80 -6.55
N GLU A 244 -10.87 21.50 -7.67
CA GLU A 244 -9.79 21.84 -8.61
C GLU A 244 -9.15 23.22 -8.34
N LEU A 245 -9.60 23.95 -7.31
CA LEU A 245 -9.10 25.27 -6.89
C LEU A 245 -7.80 25.18 -6.08
#